data_AF-A0A9P8LA30-F1
#
_entry.id   AF-A0A9P8LA30-F1
#
_cell.length_a   1.000
_cell.length_b   1.000
_cell.length_c   1.000
_cell.angle_alpha   90.00
_cell.angle_beta   90.00
_cell.angle_gamma   90.00
#
_symmetry.space_group_name_H-M   'P 1'
#
loop_
_entity.id
_entity.type
_entity.pdbx_description
1 polymer ?
#
loop_
_entity_poly.entity_id
_entity_poly.type
_entity_poly.pdbx_seq_one_letter_code
_entity_poly.pdbx_strand_id
1 'polypeptide(L)'
;MVSTASNDLFRNRLGIWWVRAGVVLIIFPVVVVALKSPSVLQIFLISDLVSSSVIPVLCVGLSDRCYWWRGFEVVVGGLGGILTIFIFGTIYFGSALQGAQLILLEGGLYANDWSVFGAFVAAPIGGLLWGVGALLARLSFQYIRAKVRREQFDVLDRPASLDPDVHEHVHVEPPGSGKFF
;
A
#
# COMPACT_ATOMS: atom_id res chain seq x y z
N MET A 1 15.85 6.38 -3.08
CA MET A 1 14.49 6.96 -3.14
C MET A 1 14.28 7.87 -4.34
N VAL A 2 15.04 8.96 -4.54
CA VAL A 2 14.84 9.86 -5.71
C VAL A 2 15.10 9.17 -7.06
N SER A 3 16.14 8.33 -7.15
CA SER A 3 16.40 7.55 -8.37
C SER A 3 15.31 6.51 -8.63
N THR A 4 14.83 5.82 -7.59
CA THR A 4 13.69 4.89 -7.67
C THR A 4 12.41 5.61 -8.13
N ALA A 5 12.09 6.77 -7.55
CA ALA A 5 10.94 7.57 -7.95
C ALA A 5 11.06 8.09 -9.39
N SER A 6 12.25 8.53 -9.81
CA SER A 6 12.52 8.95 -11.20
C SER A 6 12.37 7.79 -12.19
N ASN A 7 12.77 6.59 -11.79
CA ASN A 7 12.68 5.41 -12.62
C ASN A 7 11.24 4.88 -12.71
N ASP A 8 10.59 4.72 -11.56
CA ASP A 8 9.28 4.07 -11.47
C ASP A 8 8.15 5.00 -11.91
N LEU A 9 8.24 6.30 -11.61
CA LEU A 9 7.18 7.27 -11.93
C LEU A 9 7.43 7.98 -13.27
N PHE A 10 8.69 8.24 -13.64
CA PHE A 10 9.03 9.01 -14.84
C PHE A 10 9.75 8.20 -15.92
N ARG A 11 9.88 6.87 -15.75
CA ARG A 11 10.50 5.95 -16.73
C ARG A 11 11.86 6.46 -17.25
N ASN A 12 12.64 7.07 -16.36
CA ASN A 12 13.95 7.64 -16.67
C ASN A 12 13.97 8.71 -17.79
N ARG A 13 12.83 9.37 -18.07
CA ARG A 13 12.73 10.49 -19.02
C ARG A 13 13.20 11.83 -18.43
N LEU A 14 13.48 11.88 -17.13
CA LEU A 14 13.93 13.09 -16.44
C LEU A 14 15.45 13.26 -16.59
N GLY A 15 15.87 14.44 -17.03
CA GLY A 15 17.29 14.80 -17.08
C GLY A 15 17.93 14.81 -15.68
N ILE A 16 19.23 14.49 -15.61
CA ILE A 16 19.99 14.39 -14.36
C ILE A 16 19.89 15.64 -13.46
N TRP A 17 19.71 16.82 -14.06
CA TRP A 17 19.54 18.09 -13.36
C TRP A 17 18.27 18.12 -12.50
N TRP A 18 17.16 17.57 -12.99
CA TRP A 18 15.90 17.47 -12.24
C TRP A 18 16.00 16.46 -11.09
N VAL A 19 16.71 15.36 -11.32
CA VAL A 19 16.99 14.37 -10.27
C VAL A 19 17.79 15.00 -9.13
N ARG A 20 18.85 15.77 -9.45
CA ARG A 20 19.67 16.48 -8.46
C ARG A 20 18.88 17.54 -7.69
N ALA A 21 18.06 18.33 -8.39
CA ALA A 21 17.16 19.29 -7.74
C ALA A 21 16.18 18.59 -6.79
N GLY A 22 15.60 17.45 -7.21
CA GLY A 22 14.73 16.64 -6.36
C GLY A 22 15.43 16.10 -5.11
N VAL A 23 16.70 15.70 -5.21
CA VAL A 23 17.51 15.29 -4.04
C VAL A 23 17.64 16.45 -3.04
N VAL A 24 18.03 17.64 -3.50
CA VAL A 24 18.17 18.81 -2.61
C VAL A 24 16.83 19.17 -1.96
N LEU A 25 15.75 19.14 -2.74
CA LEU A 25 14.39 19.44 -2.27
C LEU A 25 13.91 18.48 -1.17
N ILE A 26 14.30 17.19 -1.22
CA ILE A 26 13.97 16.21 -0.17
C ILE A 26 14.93 16.32 1.02
N ILE A 27 16.21 16.61 0.81
CA ILE A 27 17.18 16.73 1.90
C ILE A 27 16.82 17.88 2.85
N PHE A 28 16.41 19.03 2.32
CA PHE A 28 16.08 20.20 3.15
C PHE A 28 15.04 19.91 4.26
N PRO A 29 13.83 19.40 3.98
CA PRO A 29 12.86 19.07 5.02
C PRO A 29 13.34 17.95 5.94
N VAL A 30 14.09 16.97 5.43
CA VAL A 30 14.67 15.91 6.27
C VAL A 30 15.63 16.48 7.32
N VAL A 31 16.48 17.44 6.94
CA VAL A 31 17.38 18.12 7.88
C VAL A 31 16.59 18.95 8.88
N VAL A 32 15.57 19.70 8.45
CA VAL A 32 14.71 20.48 9.36
C VAL A 32 14.02 19.58 10.39
N VAL A 33 13.49 18.44 9.98
CA VAL A 33 12.87 17.45 10.87
C VAL A 33 13.92 16.85 11.81
N ALA A 34 15.11 16.50 11.32
CA ALA A 34 16.19 15.95 12.15
C ALA A 34 16.65 16.94 13.25
N LEU A 35 16.69 18.24 12.94
CA LEU A 35 17.04 19.29 13.90
C LEU A 35 15.98 19.47 15.01
N LYS A 36 14.73 19.02 14.79
CA LYS A 36 13.68 18.99 15.81
C LYS A 36 13.83 17.82 16.79
N SER A 37 14.93 17.07 16.71
CA SER A 37 15.28 15.92 17.54
C SER A 37 14.14 14.89 17.75
N PRO A 38 13.55 14.32 16.68
CA PRO A 38 12.76 13.11 16.82
C PRO A 38 13.66 11.99 17.35
N SER A 39 13.15 11.17 18.26
CA SER A 39 13.89 10.00 18.71
C SER A 39 14.04 9.01 17.54
N VAL A 40 15.24 8.42 17.40
CA VAL A 40 15.51 7.39 16.39
C VAL A 40 14.50 6.24 16.50
N LEU A 41 14.14 5.88 17.73
CA LEU A 41 13.12 4.86 18.04
C LEU A 41 11.74 5.22 17.46
N GLN A 42 11.29 6.47 17.59
CA GLN A 42 10.00 6.88 17.05
C GLN A 42 9.98 6.82 15.51
N ILE A 43 11.07 7.23 14.85
CA ILE A 43 11.18 7.10 13.39
C ILE A 43 11.05 5.62 12.97
N PHE A 44 11.72 4.72 13.67
CA PHE A 44 11.60 3.28 13.42
C PHE A 44 10.17 2.76 13.64
N LEU A 45 9.50 3.18 14.72
CA LEU A 45 8.14 2.74 15.01
C LEU A 45 7.12 3.27 14.00
N ILE A 46 7.25 4.52 13.55
CA ILE A 46 6.37 5.05 12.49
C ILE A 46 6.55 4.21 11.22
N SER A 47 7.80 3.91 10.84
CA SER A 47 8.08 3.08 9.67
C SER A 47 7.55 1.65 9.83
N ASP A 48 7.67 1.07 11.02
CA ASP A 48 7.17 -0.27 11.33
C ASP A 48 5.64 -0.30 11.35
N LEU A 49 4.99 0.73 11.87
CA LEU A 49 3.53 0.87 11.86
C LEU A 49 2.97 0.95 10.44
N VAL A 50 3.61 1.74 9.56
CA VAL A 50 3.26 1.79 8.13
C VAL A 50 3.49 0.43 7.47
N SER A 51 4.60 -0.24 7.80
CA SER A 51 4.89 -1.59 7.29
C SER A 51 3.86 -2.62 7.74
N SER A 52 3.40 -2.55 8.99
CA SER A 52 2.35 -3.40 9.55
C SER A 52 1.00 -3.20 8.82
N SER A 53 0.72 -1.99 8.35
CA SER A 53 -0.46 -1.71 7.51
C SER A 53 -0.38 -2.33 6.11
N VAL A 54 0.80 -2.28 5.49
CA VAL A 54 0.97 -2.60 4.05
C VAL A 54 1.38 -4.06 3.82
N ILE A 55 2.27 -4.62 4.65
CA ILE A 55 2.86 -5.95 4.45
C ILE A 55 1.81 -7.07 4.40
N PRO A 56 0.83 -7.16 5.31
CA PRO A 56 -0.15 -8.25 5.26
C PRO A 56 -0.93 -8.27 3.94
N VAL A 57 -1.31 -7.08 3.44
CA VAL A 57 -2.04 -6.91 2.19
C VAL A 57 -1.14 -7.25 0.99
N LEU A 58 0.13 -6.87 1.04
CA LEU A 58 1.13 -7.26 0.04
C LEU A 58 1.34 -8.78 0.01
N CYS A 59 1.46 -9.44 1.15
CA CYS A 59 1.63 -10.89 1.23
C CYS A 59 0.47 -11.65 0.57
N VAL A 60 -0.77 -11.15 0.72
CA VAL A 60 -1.93 -11.71 0.00
C VAL A 60 -1.80 -11.47 -1.50
N GLY A 61 -1.44 -10.26 -1.92
CA GLY A 61 -1.28 -9.92 -3.34
C GLY A 61 -0.13 -10.64 -4.06
N LEU A 62 0.93 -11.01 -3.33
CA LEU A 62 2.07 -11.76 -3.85
C LEU A 62 1.85 -13.28 -3.88
N SER A 63 0.77 -13.79 -3.28
CA SER A 63 0.47 -15.22 -3.31
C SER A 63 -0.09 -15.62 -4.67
N ASP A 64 0.53 -16.59 -5.35
CA ASP A 64 0.05 -17.13 -6.62
C ASP A 64 -1.37 -17.74 -6.54
N ARG A 65 -1.82 -18.08 -5.32
CA ARG A 65 -3.17 -18.58 -5.07
C ARG A 65 -4.23 -17.47 -5.11
N CYS A 66 -3.84 -16.21 -4.93
CA CYS A 66 -4.72 -15.06 -4.85
C CYS A 66 -4.65 -14.20 -6.12
N TYR A 67 -4.73 -14.83 -7.30
CA TYR A 67 -4.65 -14.17 -8.62
C TYR A 67 -5.72 -13.08 -8.85
N TRP A 68 -6.83 -13.13 -8.11
CA TRP A 68 -7.86 -12.08 -8.12
C TRP A 68 -7.42 -10.80 -7.39
N TRP A 69 -6.37 -10.84 -6.57
CA TRP A 69 -5.87 -9.68 -5.85
C TRP A 69 -4.95 -8.87 -6.77
N ARG A 70 -5.25 -7.58 -7.00
CA ARG A 70 -4.43 -6.70 -7.86
C ARG A 70 -3.71 -5.66 -7.00
N GLY A 71 -2.82 -4.91 -7.64
CA GLY A 71 -2.13 -3.78 -7.00
C GLY A 71 -3.10 -2.72 -6.45
N PHE A 72 -4.32 -2.63 -7.01
CA PHE A 72 -5.35 -1.73 -6.49
C PHE A 72 -5.76 -2.07 -5.04
N GLU A 73 -6.06 -3.34 -4.75
CA GLU A 73 -6.42 -3.77 -3.40
C GLU A 73 -5.27 -3.61 -2.41
N VAL A 74 -4.02 -3.76 -2.89
CA VAL A 74 -2.82 -3.49 -2.09
C VAL A 74 -2.73 -2.03 -1.69
N VAL A 75 -2.94 -1.09 -2.62
CA VAL A 75 -2.88 0.35 -2.33
C VAL A 75 -4.02 0.76 -1.40
N VAL A 76 -5.24 0.32 -1.67
CA VAL A 76 -6.42 0.65 -0.83
C VAL A 76 -6.29 0.02 0.55
N GLY A 77 -5.80 -1.22 0.65
CA GLY A 77 -5.52 -1.87 1.93
C GLY A 77 -4.43 -1.13 2.70
N GLY A 78 -3.29 -0.82 2.08
CA GLY A 78 -2.20 -0.11 2.75
C GLY A 78 -2.60 1.27 3.29
N LEU A 79 -3.34 2.06 2.50
CA LEU A 79 -3.87 3.36 2.95
C LEU A 79 -5.01 3.19 3.97
N GLY A 80 -5.84 2.17 3.78
CA GLY A 80 -6.96 1.84 4.65
C GLY A 80 -6.52 1.42 6.05
N GLY A 81 -5.42 0.68 6.19
CA GLY A 81 -4.86 0.35 7.49
C GLY A 81 -4.37 1.60 8.24
N ILE A 82 -3.70 2.55 7.57
CA ILE A 82 -3.32 3.85 8.16
C ILE A 82 -4.56 4.63 8.59
N LEU A 83 -5.60 4.68 7.75
CA LEU A 83 -6.87 5.31 8.09
C LEU A 83 -7.55 4.63 9.29
N THR A 84 -7.44 3.31 9.41
CA THR A 84 -8.02 2.56 10.53
C THR A 84 -7.33 2.90 11.84
N ILE A 85 -6.01 3.15 11.84
CA ILE A 85 -5.29 3.67 13.02
C ILE A 85 -5.86 5.04 13.44
N PHE A 86 -6.09 5.93 12.47
CA PHE A 86 -6.70 7.24 12.74
C PHE A 86 -8.10 7.12 13.34
N ILE A 87 -8.95 6.25 12.77
CA ILE A 87 -10.30 6.00 13.27
C ILE A 87 -10.24 5.42 14.69
N PHE A 88 -9.38 4.43 14.91
CA PHE A 88 -9.15 3.84 16.23
C PHE A 88 -8.71 4.90 17.24
N GLY A 89 -7.69 5.71 16.92
CA GLY A 89 -7.19 6.76 17.79
C GLY A 89 -8.25 7.83 18.08
N THR A 90 -9.04 8.20 17.09
CA THR A 90 -10.14 9.17 17.26
C THR A 90 -11.22 8.64 18.22
N ILE A 91 -11.53 7.34 18.16
CA ILE A 91 -12.48 6.69 19.07
C ILE A 91 -11.88 6.54 20.47
N TYR A 92 -10.62 6.11 20.56
CA TYR A 92 -9.92 5.86 21.82
C TYR A 92 -9.73 7.13 22.65
N PHE A 93 -9.36 8.23 22.01
CA PHE A 93 -9.10 9.51 22.65
C PHE A 93 -10.28 10.50 22.62
N GLY A 94 -11.32 10.22 21.83
CA GLY A 94 -12.45 11.14 21.61
C GLY A 94 -12.09 12.41 20.82
N SER A 95 -10.90 12.48 20.22
CA SER A 95 -10.42 13.64 19.48
C SER A 95 -9.70 13.24 18.20
N ALA A 96 -10.09 13.86 17.09
CA ALA A 96 -9.46 13.65 15.78
C ALA A 96 -8.00 14.09 15.77
N LEU A 97 -7.66 15.16 16.50
CA LEU A 97 -6.29 15.65 16.58
C LEU A 97 -5.38 14.60 17.25
N GLN A 98 -5.84 14.00 18.34
CA GLN A 98 -5.07 12.96 19.05
C GLN A 98 -4.98 11.67 18.22
N GLY A 99 -6.03 11.34 17.46
CA GLY A 99 -5.98 10.24 16.48
C GLY A 99 -4.93 10.44 15.38
N ALA A 100 -4.75 11.67 14.89
CA ALA A 100 -3.69 11.98 13.92
C ALA A 100 -2.30 11.91 14.56
N GLN A 101 -2.15 12.39 15.79
CA GLN A 101 -0.89 12.30 16.55
C GLN A 101 -0.51 10.85 16.86
N LEU A 102 -1.49 9.96 17.04
CA LEU A 102 -1.25 8.53 17.25
C LEU A 102 -0.58 7.87 16.04
N ILE A 103 -0.88 8.29 14.81
CA ILE A 103 -0.20 7.80 13.60
C ILE A 103 1.29 8.13 13.64
N LEU A 104 1.64 9.31 14.16
CA LEU A 104 3.02 9.76 14.33
C LEU A 104 3.67 9.22 15.62
N LEU A 105 2.93 8.46 16.43
CA LEU A 105 3.40 7.91 17.69
C LEU A 105 4.13 8.98 18.54
N GLU A 106 3.55 10.18 18.66
CA GLU A 106 4.20 11.32 19.37
C GLU A 106 4.57 10.99 20.82
N GLY A 107 3.85 10.07 21.47
CA GLY A 107 4.17 9.57 22.82
C GLY A 107 5.26 8.49 22.88
N GLY A 108 5.76 7.99 21.74
CA GLY A 108 6.68 6.87 21.65
C GLY A 108 6.07 5.52 22.07
N LEU A 109 6.91 4.48 22.24
CA LEU A 109 6.47 3.14 22.65
C LEU A 109 5.99 3.07 24.12
N TYR A 110 6.50 3.99 24.95
CA TYR A 110 6.31 3.98 26.41
C TYR A 110 5.24 4.98 26.86
N ALA A 111 4.21 5.18 26.03
CA ALA A 111 3.02 5.87 26.49
C ALA A 111 2.40 5.06 27.65
N ASN A 112 1.86 5.74 28.66
CA ASN A 112 1.22 5.09 29.82
C ASN A 112 -0.16 4.48 29.48
N ASP A 113 -0.44 4.22 28.20
CA ASP A 113 -1.74 3.80 27.69
C ASP A 113 -1.62 2.68 26.64
N TRP A 114 -2.76 2.05 26.32
CA TRP A 114 -2.83 0.94 25.35
C TRP A 114 -3.00 1.42 23.90
N SER A 115 -2.86 2.72 23.65
CA SER A 115 -3.14 3.33 22.35
C SER A 115 -2.16 2.84 21.27
N VAL A 116 -0.89 2.75 21.61
CA VAL A 116 0.18 2.29 20.71
C VAL A 116 -0.03 0.83 20.33
N PHE A 117 -0.31 -0.03 21.31
CA PHE A 117 -0.66 -1.43 21.06
C PHE A 117 -1.88 -1.55 20.14
N GLY A 118 -2.93 -0.79 20.43
CA GLY A 118 -4.13 -0.75 19.60
C GLY A 118 -3.84 -0.29 18.16
N ALA A 119 -2.96 0.69 17.95
CA ALA A 119 -2.52 1.12 16.63
C ALA A 119 -1.84 -0.01 15.84
N PHE A 120 -0.93 -0.76 16.47
CA PHE A 120 -0.23 -1.88 15.83
C PHE A 120 -1.14 -3.07 15.52
N VAL A 121 -2.27 -3.22 16.21
CA VAL A 121 -3.30 -4.23 15.91
C VAL A 121 -4.28 -3.73 14.86
N ALA A 122 -4.67 -2.46 14.93
CA ALA A 122 -5.61 -1.83 14.01
C ALA A 122 -5.02 -1.69 12.60
N ALA A 123 -3.72 -1.44 12.47
CA ALA A 123 -3.03 -1.30 11.19
C ALA A 123 -3.18 -2.54 10.26
N PRO A 124 -2.76 -3.76 10.66
CA PRO A 124 -2.85 -4.94 9.81
C PRO A 124 -4.30 -5.40 9.58
N ILE A 125 -5.14 -5.33 10.61
CA ILE A 125 -6.55 -5.72 10.51
C ILE A 125 -7.30 -4.75 9.59
N GLY A 126 -7.12 -3.45 9.81
CA GLY A 126 -7.67 -2.40 8.96
C GLY A 126 -7.22 -2.57 7.52
N GLY A 127 -5.92 -2.79 7.30
CA GLY A 127 -5.39 -2.95 5.96
C GLY A 127 -6.01 -4.11 5.19
N LEU A 128 -6.18 -5.25 5.85
CA LEU A 128 -6.84 -6.41 5.25
C LEU A 128 -8.34 -6.14 5.00
N LEU A 129 -9.05 -5.54 5.96
CA LEU A 129 -10.48 -5.22 5.80
C LEU A 129 -10.74 -4.27 4.64
N TRP A 130 -9.94 -3.20 4.51
CA TRP A 130 -10.03 -2.27 3.39
C TRP A 130 -9.61 -2.92 2.07
N GLY A 131 -8.60 -3.79 2.08
CA GLY A 131 -8.21 -4.57 0.90
C GLY A 131 -9.33 -5.51 0.42
N VAL A 132 -9.97 -6.24 1.33
CA VAL A 132 -11.13 -7.09 1.01
C VAL A 132 -12.33 -6.24 0.58
N GLY A 133 -12.56 -5.10 1.23
CA GLY A 133 -13.60 -4.15 0.85
C GLY A 133 -13.41 -3.63 -0.58
N ALA A 134 -12.16 -3.30 -0.96
CA ALA A 134 -11.81 -2.89 -2.31
C ALA A 134 -12.05 -4.01 -3.34
N LEU A 135 -11.66 -5.24 -3.00
CA LEU A 135 -11.93 -6.43 -3.81
C LEU A 135 -13.43 -6.59 -4.06
N LEU A 136 -14.23 -6.56 -3.00
CA LEU A 136 -15.68 -6.71 -3.07
C LEU A 136 -16.33 -5.59 -3.88
N ALA A 137 -15.90 -4.34 -3.68
CA ALA A 137 -16.40 -3.20 -4.45
C ALA A 137 -16.09 -3.37 -5.94
N ARG A 138 -14.86 -3.76 -6.28
CA ARG A 138 -14.43 -4.01 -7.65
C ARG A 138 -15.22 -5.16 -8.28
N LEU A 139 -15.39 -6.26 -7.57
CA LEU A 139 -16.10 -7.44 -8.04
C LEU A 139 -17.59 -7.12 -8.27
N SER A 140 -18.20 -6.39 -7.33
CA SER A 140 -19.60 -5.92 -7.44
C SER A 140 -19.80 -5.01 -8.64
N PHE A 141 -18.89 -4.05 -8.87
CA PHE A 141 -18.96 -3.17 -10.02
C PHE A 141 -18.86 -3.95 -11.34
N GLN A 142 -17.92 -4.89 -11.44
CA GLN A 142 -17.76 -5.70 -12.63
C GLN A 142 -18.97 -6.63 -12.86
N TYR A 143 -19.53 -7.19 -11.79
CA TYR A 143 -20.74 -8.00 -11.85
C TYR A 143 -21.95 -7.20 -12.36
N ILE A 144 -22.18 -6.00 -11.83
CA ILE A 144 -23.28 -5.13 -12.28
C ILE A 144 -23.09 -4.75 -13.75
N ARG A 145 -21.87 -4.39 -14.15
CA ARG A 145 -21.55 -4.04 -15.55
C ARG A 145 -21.78 -5.22 -16.49
N ALA A 146 -21.35 -6.43 -16.14
CA ALA A 146 -21.56 -7.64 -16.93
C ALA A 146 -23.06 -7.94 -17.08
N LYS A 147 -23.84 -7.79 -16.00
CA LYS A 147 -25.29 -7.98 -16.01
C LYS A 147 -26.01 -6.98 -16.91
N VAL A 148 -25.57 -5.72 -16.93
CA VAL A 148 -26.12 -4.68 -17.82
C VAL A 148 -25.74 -4.93 -19.28
N ARG A 149 -24.53 -5.43 -19.55
CA ARG A 149 -24.03 -5.69 -20.91
C ARG A 149 -24.32 -7.08 -21.47
N ARG A 150 -24.87 -7.99 -20.65
CA ARG A 150 -25.06 -9.43 -20.97
C ARG A 150 -23.74 -10.12 -21.37
N GLU A 151 -22.62 -9.69 -20.80
CA GLU A 151 -21.30 -10.31 -20.97
C GLU A 151 -21.09 -11.40 -19.92
N GLN A 152 -20.26 -12.42 -20.20
CA GLN A 152 -19.90 -13.45 -19.23
C GLN A 152 -18.98 -12.88 -18.15
N PHE A 153 -19.08 -13.39 -16.92
CA PHE A 153 -18.33 -12.90 -15.77
C PHE A 153 -17.02 -13.68 -15.63
N ASP A 154 -16.00 -13.27 -16.38
CA ASP A 154 -14.72 -14.01 -16.48
C ASP A 154 -13.66 -13.48 -15.49
N VAL A 155 -14.07 -12.64 -14.54
CA VAL A 155 -13.16 -11.85 -13.68
C VAL A 155 -12.45 -12.73 -12.63
N LEU A 156 -13.06 -13.86 -12.28
CA LEU A 156 -12.48 -14.86 -11.40
C LEU A 156 -11.81 -15.99 -12.18
N ASP A 157 -11.73 -15.92 -13.51
CA ASP A 157 -11.02 -16.94 -14.26
C ASP A 157 -9.52 -16.78 -14.08
N ARG A 158 -8.85 -17.93 -13.94
CA ARG A 158 -7.41 -17.97 -13.77
C ARG A 158 -6.77 -17.43 -15.06
N PRO A 159 -5.81 -16.48 -14.98
CA PRO A 159 -5.13 -16.00 -16.17
C PRO A 159 -4.41 -17.14 -16.89
N ALA A 160 -4.57 -17.26 -18.21
CA ALA A 160 -3.94 -18.29 -19.04
C ALA A 160 -2.39 -18.32 -18.96
N SER A 161 -1.76 -17.25 -18.45
CA SER A 161 -0.32 -17.19 -18.17
C SER A 161 0.14 -18.01 -16.96
N LEU A 162 -0.79 -18.51 -16.14
CA LEU A 162 -0.52 -19.36 -14.97
C LEU A 162 -0.92 -20.82 -15.21
N ASP A 163 -1.31 -21.17 -16.44
CA ASP A 163 -1.64 -22.54 -16.82
C ASP A 163 -0.36 -23.32 -17.18
N PRO A 164 -0.03 -24.41 -16.46
CA PRO A 164 1.16 -25.21 -16.75
C PRO A 164 1.13 -25.84 -18.15
N ASP A 165 -0.06 -26.04 -18.72
CA ASP A 165 -0.24 -26.67 -20.04
C ASP A 165 0.08 -25.73 -21.23
N VAL A 166 0.16 -24.41 -21.00
CA VAL A 166 0.53 -23.42 -22.04
C VAL A 166 2.04 -23.38 -22.27
N HIS A 167 2.85 -23.82 -21.30
CA HIS A 167 4.31 -23.84 -21.42
C HIS A 167 4.84 -24.92 -22.38
N GLU A 168 4.04 -25.91 -22.75
CA GLU A 168 4.49 -27.01 -23.63
C GLU A 168 4.41 -26.68 -25.13
N HIS A 169 3.74 -25.58 -25.53
CA HIS A 169 3.48 -25.27 -26.94
C HIS A 169 4.04 -23.95 -27.49
N VAL A 170 4.75 -23.13 -26.69
CA VAL A 170 5.28 -21.85 -27.18
C VAL A 170 6.81 -21.83 -27.17
N HIS A 171 7.39 -22.50 -28.16
CA HIS A 171 8.72 -22.15 -28.63
C HIS A 171 8.60 -20.90 -29.55
N VAL A 172 9.30 -19.83 -29.17
CA VAL A 172 9.73 -18.66 -29.98
C VAL A 172 8.71 -17.53 -30.21
N GLU A 173 8.76 -16.49 -29.35
CA GLU A 173 9.13 -15.09 -29.68
C GLU A 173 9.19 -14.25 -28.39
N PRO A 174 10.10 -13.26 -28.25
CA PRO A 174 10.26 -12.50 -27.01
C PRO A 174 9.07 -11.53 -26.81
N PRO A 175 8.36 -11.56 -25.67
CA PRO A 175 7.26 -10.64 -25.44
C PRO A 175 7.80 -9.26 -25.06
N GLY A 176 7.59 -8.30 -25.96
CA GLY A 176 7.77 -6.89 -25.71
C GLY A 176 6.81 -6.37 -24.63
N SER A 177 7.34 -5.45 -23.82
CA SER A 177 6.62 -4.46 -22.99
C SER A 177 5.60 -5.03 -21.99
N GLY A 178 6.06 -5.16 -20.74
CA GLY A 178 5.26 -5.55 -19.58
C GLY A 178 3.97 -4.74 -19.40
N LYS A 179 2.91 -5.48 -19.07
CA LYS A 179 1.60 -4.96 -18.66
C LYS A 179 1.67 -4.54 -17.19
N PHE A 180 2.08 -3.30 -16.96
CA PHE A 180 1.66 -2.51 -15.79
C PHE A 180 0.64 -1.50 -16.29
N PHE A 181 -0.64 -1.86 -16.25
CA PHE A 181 -1.81 -0.98 -16.12
C PHE A 181 -3.04 -1.85 -15.83
#